data_AF-A0ABD0A9T3-F1
#
_entry.id   AF-A0ABD0A9T3-F1
#
_cell.length_a   1.000
_cell.length_b   1.000
_cell.length_c   1.000
_cell.angle_alpha   90.00
_cell.angle_beta   90.00
_cell.angle_gamma   90.00
#
_symmetry.space_group_name_H-M   'P 1'
#
loop_
_entity.id
_entity.type
_entity.pdbx_description
1 polymer ?
#
loop_
_entity_poly.entity_id
_entity_poly.type
_entity_poly.pdbx_seq_one_letter_code
_entity_poly.pdbx_strand_id
1 'polypeptide(L)'
;MSKSIGFYCPHCDRRMHVTSRKKPSPLFHNIIVSCMNPDCLASFAADLEITRTIHNSLTPKPDLSLTKQTWENEIELQLNSLELQQEIDQYQKCFVEGAINALFWTRKIDLAQAQTYRNRLLQMKLI
;
A
#
# COMPACT_ATOMS: atom_id res chain seq x y z
N MET A 1 22.57 -19.96 -3.94
CA MET A 1 22.73 -18.97 -2.85
C MET A 1 21.58 -17.98 -2.92
N SER A 2 20.89 -17.71 -1.80
CA SER A 2 19.81 -16.73 -1.76
C SER A 2 20.37 -15.30 -1.78
N LYS A 3 19.80 -14.42 -2.60
CA LYS A 3 20.13 -12.99 -2.54
C LYS A 3 19.47 -12.42 -1.28
N SER A 4 20.25 -11.88 -0.36
CA SER A 4 19.71 -11.18 0.81
C SER A 4 19.20 -9.81 0.40
N ILE A 5 17.98 -9.46 0.82
CA ILE A 5 17.45 -8.12 0.61
C ILE A 5 18.34 -7.09 1.31
N GLY A 6 18.62 -5.96 0.65
CA GLY A 6 19.52 -4.94 1.14
C GLY A 6 18.93 -3.57 0.91
N PHE A 7 18.92 -2.75 1.97
CA PHE A 7 18.63 -1.33 1.88
C PHE A 7 19.95 -0.58 1.76
N TYR A 8 19.98 0.49 0.99
CA TYR A 8 21.15 1.33 0.83
C TYR A 8 20.84 2.72 1.37
N CYS A 9 21.80 3.28 2.13
CA CYS A 9 21.63 4.59 2.74
C CYS A 9 21.63 5.67 1.66
N PRO A 10 20.62 6.54 1.57
CA PRO A 10 20.53 7.57 0.53
C PRO A 10 21.59 8.68 0.67
N HIS A 11 22.34 8.72 1.78
CA HIS A 11 23.38 9.73 2.02
C HIS A 11 24.78 9.27 1.63
N CYS A 12 25.06 7.96 1.66
CA CYS A 12 26.42 7.44 1.48
C CYS A 12 26.50 6.12 0.73
N ASP A 13 25.37 5.62 0.20
CA ASP A 13 25.23 4.39 -0.59
C ASP A 13 25.75 3.11 0.10
N ARG A 14 26.07 3.17 1.39
CA ARG A 14 26.43 1.99 2.16
C ARG A 14 25.20 1.15 2.45
N ARG A 15 25.37 -0.18 2.41
CA ARG A 15 24.33 -1.12 2.79
C ARG A 15 23.96 -0.92 4.27
N MET A 16 22.67 -0.75 4.52
CA MET A 16 22.11 -0.60 5.85
C MET A 16 21.81 -1.96 6.49
N HIS A 17 21.83 -1.99 7.82
CA HIS A 17 21.55 -3.19 8.61
C HIS A 17 20.18 -3.10 9.26
N VAL A 18 19.43 -4.20 9.24
CA VAL A 18 18.17 -4.32 9.98
C VAL A 18 18.49 -4.41 11.47
N THR A 19 18.05 -3.42 12.25
CA THR A 19 18.26 -3.37 13.70
C THR A 19 17.02 -3.80 14.48
N SER A 20 15.84 -3.66 13.89
CA SER A 20 14.58 -4.12 14.48
C SER A 20 13.61 -4.61 13.42
N ARG A 21 12.77 -5.57 13.79
CA ARG A 21 11.73 -6.13 12.94
C ARG A 21 10.47 -6.41 13.75
N LYS A 22 9.36 -5.84 13.30
CA LYS A 22 8.02 -6.20 13.75
C LYS A 22 7.29 -6.91 12.61
N LYS A 23 6.41 -7.84 12.97
CA LYS A 23 5.56 -8.56 12.00
C LYS A 23 4.09 -8.34 12.38
N PRO A 24 3.49 -7.19 12.02
CA PRO A 24 2.09 -6.92 12.31
C PRO A 24 1.12 -7.91 11.66
N SER A 25 1.48 -8.44 10.48
CA SER A 25 0.68 -9.46 9.79
C SER A 25 1.57 -10.50 9.09
N PRO A 26 1.02 -11.64 8.64
CA PRO A 26 1.77 -12.63 7.86
C PRO A 26 2.41 -12.07 6.58
N LEU A 27 1.86 -10.99 6.02
CA LEU A 27 2.23 -10.41 4.72
C LEU A 27 3.06 -9.13 4.83
N PHE A 28 3.12 -8.56 6.03
CA PHE A 28 3.71 -7.24 6.26
C PHE A 28 4.75 -7.29 7.38
N HIS A 29 5.89 -6.69 7.09
CA HIS A 29 6.96 -6.49 8.04
C HIS A 29 7.32 -5.01 8.10
N ASN A 30 7.28 -4.44 9.28
CA ASN A 30 7.86 -3.14 9.54
C ASN A 30 9.24 -3.34 10.15
N ILE A 31 10.26 -2.77 9.54
CA ILE A 31 11.65 -2.92 9.95
C ILE A 31 12.30 -1.56 10.18
N ILE A 32 13.26 -1.52 11.10
CA ILE A 32 14.17 -0.39 11.23
C ILE A 32 15.49 -0.79 10.61
N VAL A 33 16.00 0.04 9.71
CA VAL A 33 17.31 -0.11 9.08
C VAL A 33 18.21 1.04 9.49
N SER A 34 19.47 0.74 9.82
CA SER A 34 20.44 1.73 10.30
C SER A 34 21.73 1.67 9.50
N CYS A 35 22.28 2.84 9.19
CA CYS A 35 23.53 2.98 8.47
C CYS A 35 24.68 2.80 9.45
N MET A 36 25.60 1.89 9.13
CA MET A 36 26.78 1.60 9.98
C MET A 36 27.95 2.57 9.72
N ASN A 37 27.77 3.58 8.86
CA ASN A 37 28.77 4.62 8.69
C ASN A 37 28.76 5.53 9.94
N PRO A 38 29.87 5.61 10.72
CA PRO A 38 29.91 6.42 11.95
C PRO A 38 29.66 7.91 11.69
N ASP A 39 29.93 8.41 10.48
CA ASP A 39 29.68 9.80 10.11
C ASP A 39 28.22 10.05 9.68
N CYS A 40 27.47 9.01 9.34
CA CYS A 40 26.09 9.14 8.85
C CYS A 40 25.07 8.76 9.92
N LEU A 41 25.18 7.54 10.48
CA LEU A 41 24.31 6.98 11.52
C LEU A 41 22.80 7.12 11.28
N ALA A 42 22.37 7.37 10.04
CA ALA A 42 20.97 7.53 9.70
C ALA A 42 20.21 6.22 9.89
N SER A 43 18.99 6.32 10.43
CA SER A 43 18.07 5.20 10.60
C SER A 43 16.74 5.53 9.93
N PHE A 44 16.14 4.54 9.29
CA PHE A 44 14.84 4.67 8.63
C PHE A 44 13.93 3.53 9.06
N ALA A 45 12.64 3.83 9.14
CA ALA A 45 11.62 2.80 9.06
C ALA A 45 11.45 2.40 7.59
N ALA A 46 11.34 1.10 7.34
CA ALA A 46 11.04 0.56 6.04
C ALA A 46 9.98 -0.53 6.17
N ASP A 47 9.14 -0.60 5.15
CA ASP A 47 8.06 -1.58 5.06
C ASP A 47 8.39 -2.62 3.99
N LEU A 48 8.30 -3.88 4.37
CA LEU A 48 8.46 -5.03 3.49
C LEU A 48 7.13 -5.77 3.41
N GLU A 49 6.50 -5.68 2.25
CA GLU A 49 5.15 -6.19 2.02
C GLU A 49 5.12 -7.21 0.88
N ILE A 50 4.39 -8.31 1.09
CA ILE A 50 3.98 -9.22 0.02
C ILE A 50 2.74 -8.61 -0.65
N THR A 51 2.92 -7.99 -1.81
CA THR A 51 1.87 -7.17 -2.45
C THR A 51 0.92 -7.96 -3.33
N ARG A 52 1.37 -9.08 -3.92
CA ARG A 52 0.54 -9.96 -4.76
C ARG A 52 1.11 -11.36 -4.86
N THR A 53 0.24 -12.31 -5.16
CA THR A 53 0.63 -13.67 -5.54
C THR A 53 1.20 -13.68 -6.96
N ILE A 54 2.37 -14.30 -7.13
CA ILE A 54 2.90 -14.63 -8.47
C ILE A 54 2.44 -16.04 -8.88
N HIS A 55 2.47 -16.99 -7.94
CA HIS A 55 1.97 -18.35 -8.11
C HIS A 55 1.21 -18.80 -6.87
N ASN A 56 0.09 -19.50 -7.06
CA ASN A 56 -0.72 -20.01 -5.96
C ASN A 56 0.08 -21.05 -5.16
N SER A 57 -0.07 -20.99 -3.83
CA SER A 57 0.45 -22.06 -2.96
C SER A 57 -0.30 -23.36 -3.24
N LEU A 58 0.41 -24.48 -3.28
CA LEU A 58 -0.21 -25.81 -3.31
C LEU A 58 -0.88 -26.17 -1.98
N THR A 59 -0.57 -25.42 -0.92
CA THR A 59 -1.11 -25.57 0.43
C THR A 59 -1.47 -24.18 0.97
N PRO A 60 -2.56 -23.56 0.48
CA PRO A 60 -2.97 -22.23 0.94
C PRO A 60 -3.42 -22.29 2.40
N LYS A 61 -3.02 -21.29 3.19
CA LYS A 61 -3.56 -21.13 4.55
C LYS A 61 -4.96 -20.51 4.42
N PRO A 62 -6.04 -21.20 4.86
CA PRO A 62 -7.41 -20.79 4.56
C PRO A 62 -7.77 -19.41 5.11
N ASP A 63 -7.23 -19.06 6.28
CA ASP A 63 -7.47 -17.75 6.92
C ASP A 63 -6.49 -16.67 6.46
N LEU A 64 -5.49 -17.04 5.63
CA LEU A 64 -4.60 -16.08 5.00
C LEU A 64 -5.21 -15.65 3.68
N SER A 65 -6.18 -14.74 3.77
CA SER A 65 -6.42 -13.87 2.63
C SER A 65 -5.13 -13.06 2.42
N LEU A 66 -4.68 -12.93 1.17
CA LEU A 66 -3.79 -11.83 0.82
C LEU A 66 -4.63 -10.57 0.94
N THR A 67 -4.84 -10.19 2.21
CA THR A 67 -5.78 -9.18 2.60
C THR A 67 -5.37 -7.93 1.89
N LYS A 68 -6.35 -7.40 1.17
CA LYS A 68 -6.33 -6.10 0.51
C LYS A 68 -5.30 -5.17 1.15
N GLN A 69 -4.36 -4.64 0.37
CA GLN A 69 -3.37 -3.66 0.83
C GLN A 69 -4.09 -2.55 1.62
N THR A 70 -3.42 -1.91 2.57
CA THR A 70 -4.11 -0.92 3.44
C THR A 70 -4.90 0.12 2.63
N TRP A 71 -4.32 0.61 1.53
CA TRP A 71 -4.99 1.54 0.62
C TRP A 71 -6.20 0.94 -0.10
N GLU A 72 -6.21 -0.37 -0.37
CA GLU A 72 -7.37 -1.08 -0.95
C GLU A 72 -8.52 -1.10 0.06
N ASN A 73 -8.24 -1.27 1.35
CA ASN A 73 -9.29 -1.19 2.37
C ASN A 73 -9.81 0.24 2.53
N GLU A 74 -8.91 1.23 2.52
CA GLU A 74 -9.26 2.65 2.67
C GLU A 74 -10.15 3.14 1.53
N ILE A 75 -9.76 2.87 0.28
CA ILE A 75 -10.54 3.33 -0.89
C ILE A 75 -11.91 2.65 -0.95
N GLU A 76 -11.98 1.36 -0.61
CA GLU A 76 -13.25 0.62 -0.56
C GLU A 76 -14.15 1.16 0.55
N LEU A 77 -13.60 1.44 1.73
CA LEU A 77 -14.37 2.02 2.83
C LEU A 77 -14.93 3.39 2.46
N GLN A 78 -14.12 4.25 1.83
CA GLN A 78 -14.56 5.57 1.36
C GLN A 78 -15.68 5.46 0.34
N LEU A 79 -15.52 4.62 -0.69
CA LEU A 79 -16.55 4.42 -1.71
C LEU A 79 -17.83 3.87 -1.11
N ASN A 80 -17.75 2.83 -0.28
CA ASN A 80 -18.92 2.25 0.38
C ASN A 80 -19.62 3.28 1.28
N SER A 81 -18.86 4.12 1.99
CA SER A 81 -19.44 5.17 2.84
C SER A 81 -20.20 6.22 2.03
N LEU A 82 -19.75 6.54 0.81
CA LEU A 82 -20.44 7.49 -0.07
C LEU A 82 -21.66 6.86 -0.73
N GLU A 83 -21.60 5.58 -1.12
CA GLU A 83 -22.72 4.84 -1.71
C GLU A 83 -23.94 4.74 -0.78
N LEU A 84 -23.73 4.82 0.53
CA LEU A 84 -24.79 4.83 1.53
C LEU A 84 -25.48 6.19 1.68
N GLN A 85 -24.92 7.26 1.11
CA GLN A 85 -25.50 8.60 1.17
C GLN A 85 -26.50 8.77 0.01
N GLN A 86 -27.61 9.46 0.26
CA GLN A 86 -28.60 9.74 -0.80
C GLN A 86 -28.03 10.66 -1.88
N GLU A 87 -27.17 11.58 -1.46
CA GLU A 87 -26.50 12.54 -2.31
C GLU A 87 -25.12 12.84 -1.70
N ILE A 88 -24.16 13.20 -2.55
CA ILE A 88 -22.79 13.57 -2.15
C ILE A 88 -22.49 14.99 -2.60
N ASP A 89 -21.61 15.68 -1.87
CA ASP A 89 -21.14 17.00 -2.28
C ASP A 89 -19.94 16.91 -3.25
N GLN A 90 -19.65 18.03 -3.91
CA GLN A 90 -18.53 18.12 -4.85
C GLN A 90 -17.17 17.87 -4.19
N TYR A 91 -17.00 18.25 -2.93
CA TYR A 91 -15.75 18.07 -2.20
C TYR A 91 -15.46 16.59 -1.92
N GLN A 92 -16.46 15.84 -1.44
CA GLN A 92 -16.38 14.40 -1.22
C GLN A 92 -16.02 13.67 -2.51
N LYS A 93 -16.67 14.03 -3.63
CA LYS A 93 -16.38 13.47 -4.95
C LYS A 93 -14.93 13.75 -5.37
N CYS A 94 -14.51 15.01 -5.30
CA CYS A 94 -13.14 15.40 -5.66
C CYS A 94 -12.09 14.74 -4.77
N PHE A 95 -12.37 14.54 -3.49
CA PHE A 95 -11.47 13.87 -2.56
C PHE A 95 -11.21 12.42 -2.95
N VAL A 96 -12.26 11.64 -3.18
CA VAL A 96 -12.11 10.21 -3.58
C VAL A 96 -11.53 10.09 -4.99
N GLU A 97 -11.90 10.98 -5.92
CA GLU A 97 -11.29 11.03 -7.24
C GLU A 97 -9.79 11.34 -7.19
N GLY A 98 -9.39 12.26 -6.30
CA GLY A 98 -7.98 12.54 -5.99
C GLY A 98 -7.22 11.31 -5.48
N ALA A 99 -7.83 10.54 -4.58
CA ALA A 99 -7.25 9.30 -4.07
C ALA A 99 -7.08 8.24 -5.18
N ILE A 100 -8.10 8.03 -6.01
CA ILE A 100 -8.02 7.11 -7.17
C ILE A 100 -6.87 7.52 -8.11
N ASN A 101 -6.77 8.82 -8.40
CA ASN A 101 -5.70 9.34 -9.25
C ASN A 101 -4.32 9.09 -8.62
N ALA A 102 -4.15 9.36 -7.33
CA ALA A 102 -2.88 9.12 -6.64
C ALA A 102 -2.47 7.64 -6.71
N LEU A 103 -3.41 6.71 -6.49
CA LEU A 103 -3.17 5.27 -6.60
C LEU A 103 -2.77 4.85 -8.02
N PHE A 104 -3.42 5.42 -9.04
CA PHE A 104 -3.08 5.15 -10.43
C PHE A 104 -1.69 5.68 -10.80
N TRP A 105 -1.39 6.95 -10.46
CA TRP A 105 -0.10 7.58 -10.78
C TRP A 105 1.08 6.93 -10.05
N THR A 106 0.85 6.41 -8.84
CA THR A 106 1.85 5.64 -8.07
C THR A 106 1.92 4.16 -8.49
N ARG A 107 1.18 3.76 -9.53
CA ARG A 107 1.13 2.39 -10.07
C ARG A 107 0.69 1.34 -9.05
N LYS A 108 -0.14 1.74 -8.08
CA LYS A 108 -0.77 0.84 -7.10
C LYS A 108 -1.98 0.10 -7.70
N ILE A 109 -2.70 0.77 -8.59
CA ILE A 109 -3.81 0.21 -9.38
C ILE A 109 -3.55 0.36 -10.87
N ASP A 110 -4.17 -0.51 -11.67
CA ASP A 110 -4.18 -0.38 -13.13
C ASP A 110 -5.33 0.51 -13.65
N LEU A 111 -5.38 0.69 -14.97
CA LEU A 111 -6.42 1.52 -15.61
C LEU A 111 -7.83 0.94 -15.42
N ALA A 112 -7.98 -0.38 -15.45
CA ALA A 112 -9.28 -1.04 -15.34
C ALA A 112 -9.86 -0.89 -13.91
N GLN A 113 -9.01 -1.06 -12.90
CA GLN A 113 -9.36 -0.80 -11.50
C GLN A 113 -9.71 0.67 -11.28
N ALA A 114 -8.90 1.61 -11.82
CA ALA A 114 -9.19 3.03 -11.70
C ALA A 114 -10.54 3.41 -12.36
N GLN A 115 -10.84 2.86 -13.54
CA GLN A 115 -12.13 3.05 -14.20
C GLN A 115 -13.29 2.47 -13.40
N THR A 116 -13.10 1.29 -12.79
CA THR A 116 -14.12 0.67 -11.93
C THR A 116 -14.50 1.59 -10.75
N TYR A 117 -13.50 2.15 -10.05
CA TYR A 117 -13.76 3.09 -8.95
C TYR A 117 -14.39 4.41 -9.42
N ARG A 118 -13.94 4.97 -10.55
CA ARG A 118 -14.56 6.18 -11.13
C ARG A 118 -16.01 5.95 -11.53
N ASN A 119 -16.33 4.79 -12.10
CA ASN A 119 -17.70 4.45 -12.47
C ASN A 119 -18.63 4.38 -11.26
N ARG A 120 -18.15 3.87 -10.11
CA ARG A 120 -18.90 3.90 -8.85
C ARG A 120 -19.22 5.33 -8.42
N LEU A 121 -18.23 6.23 -8.45
CA LEU A 121 -18.44 7.66 -8.15
C LEU A 121 -19.43 8.34 -9.11
N LEU A 122 -19.43 7.97 -10.40
CA LEU A 122 -20.35 8.53 -11.39
C LEU A 122 -21.81 8.12 -11.18
N GLN A 123 -22.05 6.99 -10.50
CA GLN A 123 -23.40 6.51 -10.18
C GLN A 123 -24.02 7.27 -8.99
N MET A 124 -23.22 8.02 -8.23
CA MET A 124 -23.68 8.78 -7.07
C MET A 124 -24.27 10.13 -7.51
N LYS A 125 -25.37 10.54 -6.89
CA LYS A 125 -26.01 11.84 -7.16
C LYS A 125 -25.24 12.96 -6.46
N LEU A 126 -24.93 14.01 -7.21
CA LEU A 126 -24.32 15.24 -6.68
C LEU A 126 -25.41 16.23 -6.26
N ILE A 127 -25.22 16.89 -5.12
CA ILE A 127 -25.99 18.06 -4.66
C ILE A 127 -25.41 19.35 -5.24
#